data_AF-E9GX11-F1
#
_entry.id   AF-E9GX11-F1
#
_cell.length_a   1.000
_cell.length_b   1.000
_cell.length_c   1.000
_cell.angle_alpha   90.00
_cell.angle_beta   90.00
_cell.angle_gamma   90.00
#
_symmetry.space_group_name_H-M   'P 1'
#
loop_
_entity.id
_entity.type
_entity.pdbx_description
1 polymer ?
#
loop_
_entity_poly.entity_id
_entity_poly.type
_entity_poly.pdbx_seq_one_letter_code
_entity_poly.pdbx_strand_id
1 'polypeptide(L)'
;MDRVTGHNTPAFELRAPTEKELAETKITTRNLSTELKTNSNQLSQDLKVAEEKLKKDLRATSTGLETNLASMRTELGSTKSAVADLVTKLNARTSEIVDIGHMPSSCADLQRTGHKLSGFFSVKGSKKMEMIYCNSLANQNDKQKWIGYVNVKSAPVHFYVQRNSTFNTQSTPIPFDLARM
;
A
#
# COMPACT_ATOMS: atom_id res chain seq x y z
N MET A 1 -42.33 103.91 47.33
CA MET A 1 -41.72 102.59 47.52
C MET A 1 -42.82 101.54 47.34
N ASP A 2 -42.73 100.48 46.56
CA ASP A 2 -41.88 100.14 45.43
C ASP A 2 -42.65 99.11 44.59
N ARG A 3 -42.45 99.20 43.29
CA ARG A 3 -43.01 98.34 42.25
C ARG A 3 -42.23 97.03 42.27
N VAL A 4 -42.86 95.89 42.58
CA VAL A 4 -42.25 94.57 42.35
C VAL A 4 -42.96 93.89 41.20
N THR A 5 -42.35 94.09 40.03
CA THR A 5 -42.55 93.40 38.76
C THR A 5 -42.39 91.89 38.92
N GLY A 6 -43.33 91.14 38.34
CA GLY A 6 -43.22 89.71 38.16
C GLY A 6 -42.00 89.34 37.31
N HIS A 7 -41.33 88.26 37.69
CA HIS A 7 -40.31 87.62 36.88
C HIS A 7 -40.85 86.23 36.48
N ASN A 8 -41.51 86.18 35.32
CA ASN A 8 -41.74 84.93 34.62
C ASN A 8 -40.41 84.54 33.95
N THR A 9 -39.85 83.42 34.37
CA THR A 9 -38.69 82.75 33.76
C THR A 9 -39.04 82.33 32.32
N PRO A 10 -38.15 82.52 31.32
CA PRO A 10 -38.50 82.32 29.92
C PRO A 10 -38.42 80.84 29.53
N ALA A 11 -39.57 80.18 29.42
CA ALA A 11 -39.69 78.86 28.79
C ALA A 11 -39.34 78.85 27.27
N PHE A 12 -39.00 80.01 26.69
CA PHE A 12 -38.80 80.19 25.27
C PHE A 12 -37.34 79.98 24.80
N GLU A 13 -36.36 80.12 25.70
CA GLU A 13 -34.93 80.13 25.34
C GLU A 13 -34.31 78.72 25.24
N LEU A 14 -34.95 77.72 25.85
CA LEU A 14 -34.55 76.30 25.79
C LEU A 14 -35.14 75.52 24.60
N ARG A 15 -36.12 76.09 23.88
CA ARG A 15 -36.95 75.36 22.91
C ARG A 15 -36.28 75.15 21.55
N ALA A 16 -35.55 76.13 21.05
CA ALA A 16 -34.85 76.05 19.76
C ALA A 16 -33.67 75.05 19.74
N PRO A 17 -32.81 74.97 20.80
CA PRO A 17 -31.78 73.93 20.88
C PRO A 17 -32.35 72.51 20.91
N THR A 18 -33.43 72.29 21.65
CA THR A 18 -34.08 70.96 21.76
C THR A 18 -34.72 70.48 20.45
N GLU A 19 -35.25 71.40 19.62
CA GLU A 19 -35.84 71.04 18.32
C GLU A 19 -34.78 70.62 17.29
N LYS A 20 -33.59 71.23 17.33
CA LYS A 20 -32.45 70.87 16.49
C LYS A 20 -31.90 69.49 16.83
N GLU A 21 -31.64 69.22 18.11
CA GLU A 21 -31.21 67.90 18.61
C GLU A 21 -32.22 66.80 18.24
N LEU A 22 -33.52 67.09 18.36
CA LEU A 22 -34.57 66.15 17.98
C LEU A 22 -34.58 65.86 16.47
N ALA A 23 -34.31 66.85 15.63
CA ALA A 23 -34.23 66.68 14.18
C ALA A 23 -33.01 65.83 13.78
N GLU A 24 -31.85 66.09 14.36
CA GLU A 24 -30.62 65.30 14.14
C GLU A 24 -30.81 63.84 14.60
N THR A 25 -31.41 63.64 15.77
CA THR A 25 -31.73 62.30 16.28
C THR A 25 -32.66 61.55 15.31
N LYS A 26 -33.71 62.19 14.79
CA LYS A 26 -34.62 61.59 13.80
C LYS A 26 -33.91 61.19 12.50
N ILE A 27 -32.93 61.97 12.05
CA ILE A 27 -32.15 61.64 10.85
C ILE A 27 -31.28 60.42 11.12
N THR A 28 -30.56 60.41 12.23
CA THR A 28 -29.71 59.28 12.64
C THR A 28 -30.51 57.99 12.78
N THR A 29 -31.69 58.03 13.41
CA THR A 29 -32.57 56.85 13.54
C THR A 29 -33.04 56.33 12.18
N ARG A 30 -33.33 57.20 11.20
CA ARG A 30 -33.69 56.77 9.84
C ARG A 30 -32.51 56.12 9.13
N ASN A 31 -31.33 56.71 9.20
CA ASN A 31 -30.14 56.15 8.57
C ASN A 31 -29.83 54.76 9.11
N LEU A 32 -29.81 54.61 10.44
CA LEU A 32 -29.63 53.32 11.11
C LEU A 32 -30.71 52.31 10.71
N SER A 33 -31.98 52.73 10.64
CA SER A 33 -33.07 51.86 10.18
C SER A 33 -32.87 51.39 8.73
N THR A 34 -32.26 52.22 7.88
CA THR A 34 -32.03 51.90 6.47
C THR A 34 -30.87 50.92 6.32
N GLU A 35 -29.75 51.18 7.01
CA GLU A 35 -28.60 50.25 7.08
C GLU A 35 -29.00 48.89 7.64
N LEU A 36 -29.78 48.86 8.72
CA LEU A 36 -30.25 47.60 9.31
C LEU A 36 -31.06 46.77 8.30
N LYS A 37 -31.91 47.43 7.51
CA LYS A 37 -32.71 46.76 6.47
C LYS A 37 -31.84 46.25 5.33
N THR A 38 -30.87 47.04 4.89
CA THR A 38 -29.89 46.62 3.87
C THR A 38 -29.07 45.42 4.34
N ASN A 39 -28.53 45.47 5.56
CA ASN A 39 -27.75 44.40 6.15
C ASN A 39 -28.57 43.12 6.32
N SER A 40 -29.82 43.23 6.77
CA SER A 40 -30.74 42.09 6.88
C SER A 40 -31.00 41.44 5.52
N ASN A 41 -31.16 42.23 4.45
CA ASN A 41 -31.38 41.71 3.11
C ASN A 41 -30.11 41.03 2.56
N GLN A 42 -28.94 41.65 2.76
CA GLN A 42 -27.66 41.08 2.34
C GLN A 42 -27.40 39.74 3.04
N LEU A 43 -27.62 39.66 4.35
CA LEU A 43 -27.42 38.43 5.12
C LEU A 43 -28.35 37.31 4.65
N SER A 44 -29.61 37.63 4.34
CA SER A 44 -30.57 36.69 3.77
C SER A 44 -30.12 36.16 2.41
N GLN A 45 -29.53 37.03 1.59
CA GLN A 45 -29.03 36.67 0.26
C GLN A 45 -27.76 35.80 0.34
N ASP A 46 -26.81 36.16 1.22
CA ASP A 46 -25.57 35.41 1.43
C ASP A 46 -25.84 34.01 1.98
N LEU A 47 -26.80 33.89 2.91
CA LEU A 47 -27.27 32.59 3.41
C LEU A 47 -27.81 31.71 2.29
N LYS A 48 -28.63 32.29 1.40
CA LYS A 48 -29.21 31.55 0.27
C LYS A 48 -28.14 31.07 -0.72
N VAL A 49 -27.13 31.90 -0.97
CA VAL A 49 -25.99 31.53 -1.83
C VAL A 49 -25.16 30.41 -1.19
N ALA A 50 -24.89 30.52 0.12
CA ALA A 50 -24.13 29.51 0.85
C ALA A 50 -24.86 28.16 0.90
N GLU A 51 -26.18 28.17 1.10
CA GLU A 51 -27.02 26.97 1.09
C GLU A 51 -26.98 26.25 -0.26
N GLU A 52 -27.18 26.98 -1.37
CA GLU A 52 -27.15 26.39 -2.71
C GLU A 52 -25.76 25.87 -3.08
N LYS A 53 -24.69 26.55 -2.65
CA LYS A 53 -23.32 26.06 -2.83
C LYS A 53 -23.10 24.74 -2.08
N LEU A 54 -23.48 24.69 -0.80
CA LEU A 54 -23.36 23.47 0.01
C LEU A 54 -24.15 22.31 -0.57
N LYS A 55 -25.38 22.56 -1.05
CA LYS A 55 -26.23 21.56 -1.69
C LYS A 55 -25.60 21.02 -2.98
N LYS A 56 -24.96 21.89 -3.78
CA LYS A 56 -24.23 21.48 -4.98
C LYS A 56 -23.00 20.63 -4.65
N ASP A 57 -22.20 21.08 -3.68
CA ASP A 57 -20.99 20.36 -3.24
C ASP A 57 -21.34 18.99 -2.65
N LEU A 58 -22.44 18.90 -1.87
CA LEU A 58 -22.95 17.66 -1.32
C LEU A 58 -23.39 16.68 -2.42
N ARG A 59 -24.12 17.15 -3.44
CA ARG A 59 -24.54 16.33 -4.58
C ARG A 59 -23.35 15.81 -5.36
N ALA A 60 -22.37 16.67 -5.66
CA ALA A 60 -21.16 16.29 -6.39
C ALA A 60 -20.36 15.23 -5.61
N THR A 61 -20.22 15.40 -4.29
CA THR A 61 -19.53 14.45 -3.42
C THR A 61 -20.27 13.12 -3.36
N SER A 62 -21.60 13.13 -3.24
CA SER A 62 -22.44 11.93 -3.22
C SER A 62 -22.27 11.12 -4.50
N THR A 63 -22.38 11.78 -5.67
CA THR A 63 -22.20 11.11 -6.96
C THR A 63 -20.79 10.56 -7.13
N GLY A 64 -19.76 11.31 -6.70
CA GLY A 64 -18.37 10.85 -6.76
C GLY A 64 -18.10 9.60 -5.89
N LEU A 65 -18.72 9.54 -4.72
CA LEU A 65 -18.64 8.36 -3.84
C LEU A 65 -19.34 7.15 -4.46
N GLU A 66 -20.51 7.34 -5.07
CA GLU A 66 -21.24 6.26 -5.76
C GLU A 66 -20.45 5.69 -6.94
N THR A 67 -19.84 6.56 -7.75
CA THR A 67 -19.03 6.11 -8.90
C THR A 67 -17.78 5.35 -8.45
N ASN A 68 -17.09 5.84 -7.41
CA ASN A 68 -15.91 5.17 -6.87
C ASN A 68 -16.27 3.80 -6.28
N LEU A 69 -17.41 3.72 -5.57
CA LEU A 69 -17.88 2.46 -5.01
C LEU A 69 -18.23 1.43 -6.09
N ALA A 70 -18.86 1.87 -7.20
CA ALA A 70 -19.17 1.00 -8.33
C ALA A 70 -17.90 0.50 -9.05
N SER A 71 -16.92 1.37 -9.25
CA SER A 71 -15.61 1.02 -9.80
C SER A 71 -14.88 0.00 -8.92
N MET A 72 -14.77 0.27 -7.61
CA MET A 72 -14.14 -0.65 -6.65
C MET A 72 -14.80 -2.03 -6.60
N ARG A 73 -16.14 -2.08 -6.66
CA ARG A 73 -16.86 -3.37 -6.72
C ARG A 73 -16.53 -4.16 -7.98
N THR A 74 -16.38 -3.48 -9.12
CA THR A 74 -16.06 -4.11 -10.40
C THR A 74 -14.62 -4.63 -10.43
N GLU A 75 -13.67 -3.84 -9.94
CA GLU A 75 -12.28 -4.26 -9.79
C GLU A 75 -12.15 -5.46 -8.84
N LEU A 76 -12.82 -5.41 -7.68
CA LEU A 76 -12.81 -6.52 -6.72
C LEU A 76 -13.37 -7.81 -7.32
N GLY A 77 -14.45 -7.72 -8.11
CA GLY A 77 -15.01 -8.87 -8.82
C GLY A 77 -14.02 -9.45 -9.84
N SER A 78 -13.33 -8.58 -10.56
CA SER A 78 -12.31 -8.98 -11.56
C SER A 78 -11.11 -9.64 -10.89
N THR A 79 -10.59 -9.06 -9.81
CA THR A 79 -9.51 -9.64 -9.00
C THR A 79 -9.91 -10.98 -8.41
N LYS A 80 -11.12 -11.11 -7.86
CA LYS A 80 -11.63 -12.37 -7.31
C LYS A 80 -11.65 -13.47 -8.37
N SER A 81 -12.09 -13.15 -9.59
CA SER A 81 -12.10 -14.07 -10.72
C SER A 81 -10.68 -14.51 -11.12
N ALA A 82 -9.76 -13.55 -11.23
CA ALA A 82 -8.36 -13.86 -11.56
C ALA A 82 -7.68 -14.73 -10.49
N VAL A 83 -7.96 -14.49 -9.21
CA VAL A 83 -7.45 -15.32 -8.10
C VAL A 83 -8.02 -16.74 -8.20
N ALA A 84 -9.32 -16.91 -8.46
CA ALA A 84 -9.93 -18.23 -8.61
C ALA A 84 -9.34 -19.03 -9.80
N ASP A 85 -9.11 -18.37 -10.93
CA ASP A 85 -8.45 -18.96 -12.10
C ASP A 85 -7.01 -19.36 -11.78
N LEU A 86 -6.25 -18.50 -11.10
CA LEU A 86 -4.87 -18.77 -10.71
C LEU A 86 -4.78 -19.95 -9.74
N VAL A 87 -5.67 -20.01 -8.74
CA VAL A 87 -5.75 -21.15 -7.80
C VAL A 87 -6.03 -22.44 -8.56
N THR A 88 -6.95 -22.43 -9.52
CA THR A 88 -7.26 -23.60 -10.34
C THR A 88 -6.04 -24.05 -11.15
N LYS A 89 -5.34 -23.11 -11.80
CA LYS A 89 -4.12 -23.38 -12.58
C LYS A 89 -2.96 -23.91 -11.72
N LEU A 90 -2.78 -23.36 -10.51
CA LEU A 90 -1.75 -23.80 -9.57
C LEU A 90 -2.03 -25.21 -9.05
N ASN A 91 -3.29 -25.49 -8.68
CA ASN A 91 -3.68 -26.83 -8.25
C ASN A 91 -3.46 -27.85 -9.37
N ALA A 92 -3.85 -27.53 -10.61
CA ALA A 92 -3.58 -28.41 -11.75
C ALA A 92 -2.08 -28.70 -11.95
N ARG A 93 -1.20 -27.69 -11.77
CA ARG A 93 0.26 -27.89 -11.87
C ARG A 93 0.87 -28.66 -10.70
N THR A 94 0.39 -28.42 -9.49
CA THR A 94 1.00 -28.94 -8.25
C THR A 94 0.51 -30.36 -7.91
N SER A 95 -0.69 -30.74 -8.36
CA SER A 95 -1.22 -32.11 -8.19
C SER A 95 -0.32 -33.19 -8.80
N GLU A 96 0.57 -32.80 -9.72
CA GLU A 96 1.52 -33.70 -10.36
C GLU A 96 2.86 -33.83 -9.63
N ILE A 97 3.18 -32.89 -8.72
CA ILE A 97 4.44 -32.88 -7.98
C ILE A 97 4.20 -33.49 -6.60
N VAL A 98 4.63 -34.73 -6.42
CA VAL A 98 4.60 -35.43 -5.14
C VAL A 98 5.99 -35.35 -4.52
N ASP A 99 6.07 -34.84 -3.29
CA ASP A 99 7.27 -35.03 -2.49
C ASP A 99 7.40 -36.52 -2.18
N ILE A 100 8.41 -37.15 -2.79
CA ILE A 100 8.71 -38.55 -2.59
C ILE A 100 9.46 -38.80 -1.26
N GLY A 101 9.94 -37.75 -0.59
CA GLY A 101 10.65 -37.85 0.70
C GLY A 101 12.02 -38.54 0.62
N HIS A 102 12.53 -38.78 -0.59
CA HIS A 102 13.83 -39.42 -0.84
C HIS A 102 14.47 -38.95 -2.15
N MET A 103 15.77 -39.23 -2.33
CA MET A 103 16.47 -38.92 -3.58
C MET A 103 15.93 -39.79 -4.73
N PRO A 104 15.54 -39.21 -5.89
CA PRO A 104 14.99 -39.96 -7.02
C PRO A 104 15.91 -41.11 -7.44
N SER A 105 15.32 -42.27 -7.70
CA SER A 105 16.03 -43.48 -8.13
C SER A 105 15.70 -43.89 -9.57
N SER A 106 14.72 -43.23 -10.18
CA SER A 106 14.19 -43.56 -11.50
C SER A 106 13.62 -42.34 -12.24
N CYS A 107 13.36 -42.49 -13.54
CA CYS A 107 12.63 -41.50 -14.32
C CYS A 107 11.19 -41.29 -13.82
N ALA A 108 10.57 -42.32 -13.24
CA ALA A 108 9.24 -42.20 -12.65
C ALA A 108 9.26 -41.31 -11.39
N ASP A 109 10.29 -41.44 -10.56
CA ASP A 109 10.48 -40.59 -9.39
C ASP A 109 10.73 -39.14 -9.82
N LEU A 110 11.62 -38.93 -10.81
CA LEU A 110 11.90 -37.61 -11.36
C LEU A 110 10.64 -36.95 -11.96
N GLN A 111 9.79 -37.72 -12.64
CA GLN A 111 8.52 -37.22 -13.17
C GLN A 111 7.58 -36.78 -12.03
N ARG A 112 7.48 -37.58 -10.97
CA ARG A 112 6.70 -37.23 -9.77
C ARG A 112 7.25 -36.01 -9.05
N THR A 113 8.55 -35.71 -9.16
CA THR A 113 9.12 -34.46 -8.61
C THR A 113 9.09 -33.29 -9.60
N GLY A 114 8.46 -33.45 -10.77
CA GLY A 114 8.23 -32.36 -11.75
C GLY A 114 9.11 -32.37 -13.01
N HIS A 115 10.01 -33.34 -13.18
CA HIS A 115 10.84 -33.46 -14.40
C HIS A 115 10.05 -34.12 -15.55
N LYS A 116 9.45 -33.30 -16.41
CA LYS A 116 8.61 -33.75 -17.53
C LYS A 116 9.32 -33.84 -18.88
N LEU A 117 10.51 -33.25 -19.01
CA LEU A 117 11.27 -33.23 -20.26
C LEU A 117 12.25 -34.40 -20.34
N SER A 118 12.48 -34.91 -21.55
CA SER A 118 13.54 -35.89 -21.79
C SER A 118 14.91 -35.29 -21.48
N GLY A 119 15.83 -36.10 -20.95
CA GLY A 119 17.16 -35.63 -20.59
C GLY A 119 17.98 -36.62 -19.79
N PHE A 120 19.22 -36.24 -19.48
CA PHE A 120 20.12 -37.01 -18.63
C PHE A 120 20.00 -36.54 -17.17
N PHE A 121 19.75 -37.47 -16.26
CA PHE A 121 19.53 -37.18 -14.84
C PHE A 121 20.35 -38.09 -13.93
N SER A 122 20.94 -37.49 -12.90
CA SER A 122 21.67 -38.22 -11.86
C SER A 122 20.66 -38.73 -10.83
N VAL A 123 20.67 -40.03 -10.58
CA VAL A 123 19.73 -40.69 -9.66
C VAL A 123 20.46 -41.59 -8.69
N LYS A 124 19.78 -41.88 -7.58
CA LYS A 124 20.26 -42.82 -6.57
C LYS A 124 20.31 -44.23 -7.14
N GLY A 125 21.51 -44.73 -7.39
CA GLY A 125 21.76 -46.15 -7.63
C GLY A 125 21.87 -46.96 -6.35
N SER A 126 22.11 -48.26 -6.50
CA SER A 126 22.17 -49.20 -5.36
C SER A 126 23.30 -48.90 -4.37
N LYS A 127 24.44 -48.42 -4.88
CA LYS A 127 25.66 -48.13 -4.10
C LYS A 127 26.34 -46.82 -4.49
N LYS A 128 26.03 -46.27 -5.67
CA LYS A 128 26.68 -45.11 -6.28
C LYS A 128 25.63 -44.27 -7.01
N MET A 129 25.97 -43.03 -7.33
CA MET A 129 25.13 -42.22 -8.20
C MET A 129 25.17 -42.79 -9.62
N GLU A 130 24.01 -42.88 -10.25
CA GLU A 130 23.84 -43.40 -11.61
C GLU A 130 23.36 -42.29 -12.54
N MET A 131 23.83 -42.33 -13.78
CA MET A 131 23.38 -41.46 -14.86
C MET A 131 22.37 -42.24 -15.69
N ILE A 132 21.15 -41.73 -15.75
CA ILE A 132 20.08 -42.29 -16.59
C ILE A 132 19.62 -41.27 -17.62
N TYR A 133 19.17 -41.74 -18.77
CA TYR A 133 18.43 -40.92 -19.73
C TYR A 133 16.94 -41.22 -19.58
N CYS A 134 16.16 -40.17 -19.34
CA CYS A 134 14.71 -40.24 -19.32
C CYS A 134 14.15 -39.81 -20.67
N ASN A 135 13.28 -40.63 -21.25
CA ASN A 135 12.53 -40.31 -22.45
C ASN A 135 11.06 -40.08 -22.10
N SER A 136 10.59 -38.84 -22.18
CA SER A 136 9.20 -38.49 -21.90
C SER A 136 8.22 -38.87 -23.01
N LEU A 137 8.72 -39.25 -24.21
CA LEU A 137 7.91 -39.64 -25.37
C LEU A 137 7.77 -41.17 -25.54
N ALA A 138 8.41 -41.96 -24.68
CA ALA A 138 8.43 -43.42 -24.82
C ALA A 138 7.18 -44.12 -24.25
N ASN A 139 6.66 -45.10 -24.99
CA ASN A 139 5.61 -46.01 -24.55
C ASN A 139 6.20 -47.06 -23.59
N GLN A 140 6.07 -46.79 -22.29
CA GLN A 140 6.41 -47.61 -21.09
C GLN A 140 7.82 -48.24 -21.01
N ASN A 141 8.27 -49.04 -21.98
CA ASN A 141 9.48 -49.85 -21.85
C ASN A 141 10.78 -49.11 -22.17
N ASP A 142 10.73 -48.02 -22.94
CA ASP A 142 11.91 -47.21 -23.33
C ASP A 142 12.02 -45.88 -22.58
N LYS A 143 11.29 -45.74 -21.47
CA LYS A 143 11.24 -44.48 -20.69
C LYS A 143 12.54 -44.16 -19.97
N GLN A 144 13.35 -45.17 -19.68
CA GLN A 144 14.59 -45.04 -18.94
C GLN A 144 15.68 -45.87 -19.58
N LYS A 145 16.82 -45.23 -19.89
CA LYS A 145 18.03 -45.91 -20.35
C LYS A 145 19.16 -45.64 -19.36
N TRP A 146 19.74 -46.69 -18.79
CA TRP A 146 20.94 -46.56 -17.98
C TRP A 146 22.13 -46.20 -18.87
N ILE A 147 22.87 -45.15 -18.50
CA ILE A 147 24.02 -44.64 -19.27
C ILE A 147 25.33 -45.03 -18.60
N GLY A 148 25.39 -44.98 -17.27
CA GLY A 148 26.60 -45.30 -16.54
C GLY A 148 26.55 -44.84 -15.09
N TYR A 149 27.69 -44.94 -14.40
CA TYR A 149 27.87 -44.36 -13.08
C TYR A 149 28.37 -42.92 -13.18
N VAL A 150 27.81 -42.03 -12.37
CA VAL A 150 28.41 -40.71 -12.15
C VAL A 150 29.55 -40.92 -11.17
N ASN A 151 30.78 -40.95 -11.67
CA ASN A 151 31.94 -41.03 -10.82
C ASN A 151 32.26 -39.64 -10.25
N VAL A 152 31.70 -39.34 -9.09
CA VAL A 152 32.12 -38.17 -8.31
C VAL A 152 33.49 -38.47 -7.74
N LYS A 153 34.54 -38.09 -8.48
CA LYS A 153 35.92 -38.21 -8.01
C LYS A 153 36.22 -37.06 -7.06
N SER A 154 36.20 -37.33 -5.76
CA SER A 154 36.86 -36.45 -4.80
C SER A 154 38.36 -36.56 -5.04
N ALA A 155 38.99 -35.49 -5.55
CA ALA A 155 40.44 -35.41 -5.60
C ALA A 155 40.94 -34.89 -4.23
N PRO A 156 41.93 -35.55 -3.61
CA PRO A 156 42.58 -34.99 -2.42
C PRO A 156 43.21 -33.65 -2.80
N VAL A 157 42.73 -32.57 -2.21
CA VAL A 157 43.39 -31.26 -2.31
C VAL A 157 44.43 -31.22 -1.21
N HIS A 158 45.69 -31.28 -1.61
CA HIS A 158 46.80 -31.08 -0.70
C HIS A 158 47.06 -29.59 -0.65
N PHE A 159 47.03 -29.02 0.54
CA PHE A 159 47.46 -27.65 0.75
C PHE A 159 48.71 -27.68 1.62
N TYR A 160 49.61 -26.74 1.37
CA TYR A 160 50.80 -26.54 2.18
C TYR A 160 50.65 -25.23 2.95
N VAL A 161 51.01 -25.28 4.24
CA VAL A 161 51.00 -24.13 5.14
C VAL A 161 52.41 -23.82 5.60
N GLN A 162 52.76 -22.54 5.62
CA GLN A 162 54.07 -22.07 6.04
C GLN A 162 53.95 -21.06 7.19
N ARG A 163 54.96 -21.10 8.05
CA ARG A 163 55.24 -20.10 9.06
C ARG A 163 56.50 -19.33 8.74
N ASN A 164 56.52 -18.07 9.11
CA ASN A 164 57.67 -17.18 8.95
C ASN A 164 58.48 -17.04 10.25
N SER A 165 58.03 -17.65 11.36
CA SER A 165 58.65 -17.56 12.67
C SER A 165 58.62 -18.89 13.43
N THR A 166 59.54 -19.05 14.37
CA THR A 166 59.65 -20.22 15.25
C THR A 166 58.47 -20.29 16.23
N PHE A 167 58.14 -21.51 16.67
CA PHE A 167 57.06 -21.75 17.64
C PHE A 167 57.45 -22.85 18.61
N ASN A 168 57.36 -22.51 19.89
CA ASN A 168 57.80 -23.35 20.99
C ASN A 168 56.74 -23.53 22.08
N THR A 169 55.50 -23.08 21.83
CA THR A 169 54.41 -23.21 22.79
C THR A 169 53.80 -24.61 22.71
N GLN A 170 53.80 -25.32 23.85
CA GLN A 170 53.15 -26.62 23.96
C GLN A 170 51.63 -26.46 24.10
N SER A 171 50.88 -27.48 23.69
CA SER A 171 49.41 -27.55 23.80
C SER A 171 48.63 -26.39 23.16
N THR A 172 49.22 -25.72 22.17
CA THR A 172 48.59 -24.62 21.44
C THR A 172 48.56 -24.91 19.93
N PRO A 173 47.44 -24.70 19.23
CA PRO A 173 47.40 -24.85 17.77
C PRO A 173 48.45 -23.99 17.08
N ILE A 174 49.15 -24.58 16.10
CA ILE A 174 50.24 -23.95 15.36
C ILE A 174 49.62 -23.00 14.31
N PRO A 175 49.74 -21.67 14.44
CA PRO A 175 49.28 -20.74 13.40
C PRO A 175 50.15 -20.86 12.15
N PHE A 176 49.61 -20.46 10.99
CA PHE A 176 50.35 -20.33 9.74
C PHE A 176 50.14 -18.93 9.15
N ASP A 177 51.16 -18.43 8.46
CA ASP A 177 51.14 -17.09 7.84
C ASP A 177 50.70 -17.16 6.38
N LEU A 178 50.89 -18.32 5.73
CA LEU A 178 50.57 -18.53 4.32
C LEU A 178 49.99 -19.92 4.09
N ALA A 179 48.90 -19.99 3.34
CA ALA A 179 48.32 -21.23 2.84
C ALA A 179 48.30 -21.21 1.31
N ARG A 180 48.70 -22.31 0.67
CA ARG A 180 48.66 -22.49 -0.78
C ARG A 180 48.03 -23.83 -1.12
N MET A 181 47.20 -23.82 -2.16
CA MET A 181 46.58 -25.00 -2.78
C MET A 181 47.42 -25.50 -3.95
#